data_AF-A0A250IBB4-F1
#
_entry.id   AF-A0A250IBB4-F1
#
_cell.length_a   1.000
_cell.length_b   1.000
_cell.length_c   1.000
_cell.angle_alpha   90.00
_cell.angle_beta   90.00
_cell.angle_gamma   90.00
#
_symmetry.space_group_name_H-M   'P 1'
#
loop_
_entity.id
_entity.type
_entity.pdbx_description
1 polymer ?
#
loop_
_entity_poly.entity_id
_entity_poly.type
_entity_poly.pdbx_seq_one_letter_code
_entity_poly.pdbx_strand_id
1 'polypeptide(L)'
;MSLETLCRACGLCCDGTLFARVPLSPTEVVPEDTLAVVTNDKGGRHVPQRCAALSGTVCQVYSQRPLACRRYECLLFGALRSGEVSLDEALAVVTKARTLLQEGAPAAVRDGYLSFHFGRRP
;
A
#
# COMPACT_ATOMS: atom_id res chain seq x y z
N MET A 1 16.34 -1.20 6.25
CA MET A 1 16.48 -1.30 4.78
C MET A 1 15.55 -2.35 4.16
N SER A 2 15.33 -3.52 4.77
CA SER A 2 14.43 -4.58 4.24
C SER A 2 12.96 -4.14 4.10
N LEU A 3 12.40 -3.45 5.10
CA LEU A 3 11.00 -3.02 5.10
C LEU A 3 10.66 -2.03 3.98
N GLU A 4 11.54 -1.07 3.72
CA GLU A 4 11.37 -0.15 2.59
C GLU A 4 11.43 -0.90 1.26
N THR A 5 12.38 -1.83 1.13
CA THR A 5 12.54 -2.66 -0.07
C THR A 5 11.26 -3.44 -0.37
N LEU A 6 10.66 -4.08 0.66
CA LEU A 6 9.39 -4.78 0.52
C LEU A 6 8.28 -3.85 0.01
N CYS A 7 8.07 -2.69 0.64
CA CYS A 7 7.01 -1.77 0.24
C CYS A 7 7.17 -1.27 -1.20
N ARG A 8 8.40 -0.94 -1.61
CA ARG A 8 8.72 -0.42 -2.94
C ARG A 8 8.66 -1.48 -4.04
N ALA A 9 8.80 -2.76 -3.68
CA ALA A 9 8.54 -3.88 -4.57
C ALA A 9 7.03 -4.20 -4.68
N CYS A 10 6.25 -3.95 -3.62
CA CYS A 10 4.86 -4.38 -3.49
C CYS A 10 3.84 -3.44 -4.13
N GLY A 11 3.75 -2.19 -3.67
CA GLY A 11 2.80 -1.20 -4.20
C GLY A 11 1.29 -1.45 -3.97
N LEU A 12 0.85 -2.56 -3.36
CA LEU A 12 -0.58 -2.89 -3.23
C LEU A 12 -1.42 -1.92 -2.38
N CYS A 13 -0.79 -1.22 -1.44
CA CYS A 13 -1.47 -0.14 -0.71
C CYS A 13 -1.60 1.14 -1.56
N CYS A 14 -0.67 1.35 -2.50
CA CYS A 14 -0.60 2.52 -3.37
C CYS A 14 -1.41 2.36 -4.66
N ASP A 15 -1.74 1.14 -5.05
CA ASP A 15 -2.48 0.88 -6.30
C ASP A 15 -3.99 0.73 -6.11
N GLY A 16 -4.46 0.83 -4.86
CA GLY A 16 -5.86 0.70 -4.48
C GLY A 16 -6.30 -0.72 -4.12
N THR A 17 -5.40 -1.72 -4.19
CA THR A 17 -5.76 -3.11 -3.90
C THR A 17 -6.18 -3.32 -2.45
N LEU A 18 -5.50 -2.67 -1.49
CA LEU A 18 -5.79 -2.88 -0.06
C LEU A 18 -6.83 -1.91 0.49
N PHE A 19 -6.89 -0.69 -0.04
CA PHE A 19 -7.84 0.35 0.37
C PHE A 19 -7.90 1.47 -0.66
N ALA A 20 -8.99 2.24 -0.66
CA ALA A 20 -9.26 3.27 -1.67
C ALA A 20 -8.76 4.67 -1.31
N ARG A 21 -8.39 4.94 -0.05
CA ARG A 21 -7.99 6.28 0.41
C ARG A 21 -7.04 6.26 1.58
N VAL A 22 -6.14 7.24 1.63
CA VAL A 22 -5.25 7.52 2.76
C VAL A 22 -5.69 8.83 3.41
N PRO A 23 -6.16 8.83 4.66
CA PRO A 23 -6.56 10.06 5.34
C PRO A 23 -5.33 10.91 5.63
N LEU A 24 -5.49 12.23 5.50
CA LEU A 24 -4.50 13.22 5.94
C LEU A 24 -5.02 13.91 7.20
N SER A 25 -4.12 14.20 8.13
CA SER A 25 -4.49 15.09 9.24
C SER A 25 -4.68 16.53 8.73
N PRO A 26 -5.54 17.35 9.37
CA PRO A 26 -5.84 18.70 8.86
C PRO A 26 -4.60 19.57 8.66
N THR A 27 -3.59 19.42 9.53
CA THR A 27 -2.34 20.19 9.52
C THR A 27 -1.18 19.47 8.83
N GLU A 28 -1.43 18.32 8.19
CA GLU A 28 -0.38 17.57 7.51
C GLU A 28 0.11 18.29 6.26
N VAL A 29 1.42 18.51 6.18
CA VAL A 29 2.08 19.06 5.00
C VAL A 29 2.60 17.89 4.16
N VAL A 30 2.08 17.79 2.93
CA VAL A 30 2.44 16.75 1.95
C VAL A 30 2.58 17.41 0.57
N PRO A 31 3.27 16.80 -0.41
CA PRO A 31 3.33 17.32 -1.77
C PRO A 31 1.95 17.15 -2.45
N GLU A 32 1.06 18.12 -2.25
CA GLU A 32 -0.37 18.01 -2.60
C GLU A 32 -0.59 17.74 -4.09
N ASP A 33 0.11 18.48 -4.96
CA ASP A 33 0.01 18.32 -6.41
C ASP A 33 0.44 16.92 -6.87
N THR A 34 1.53 16.39 -6.30
CA THR A 34 2.03 15.05 -6.65
C THR A 34 1.14 13.93 -6.12
N LEU A 35 0.44 14.16 -5.00
CA LEU A 35 -0.43 13.19 -4.37
C LEU A 35 -1.89 13.30 -4.80
N ALA A 36 -2.26 14.33 -5.56
CA ALA A 36 -3.64 14.63 -5.95
C ALA A 36 -4.58 14.67 -4.74
N VAL A 37 -4.23 15.45 -3.71
CA VAL A 37 -4.99 15.55 -2.47
C VAL A 37 -6.41 16.05 -2.74
N VAL A 38 -7.40 15.36 -2.18
CA VAL A 38 -8.82 15.72 -2.26
C VAL A 38 -9.28 16.24 -0.91
N THR A 39 -9.89 17.42 -0.92
CA THR A 39 -10.53 18.06 0.24
C THR A 39 -12.04 18.03 0.06
N ASN A 40 -12.78 17.51 1.05
CA ASN A 40 -14.24 17.55 1.02
C ASN A 40 -14.78 18.89 1.54
N ASP A 41 -16.09 19.08 1.38
CA ASP A 41 -16.87 20.24 1.85
C ASP A 41 -16.71 20.54 3.36
N LYS A 42 -16.44 19.51 4.17
CA LYS A 42 -16.19 19.61 5.61
C LYS A 42 -14.72 19.83 5.98
N GLY A 43 -13.84 20.07 5.00
CA GLY A 43 -12.41 20.30 5.20
C GLY A 43 -11.58 19.03 5.47
N GLY A 44 -12.18 17.85 5.35
CA GLY A 44 -11.48 16.56 5.45
C GLY A 44 -10.62 16.31 4.22
N ARG A 45 -9.34 16.00 4.44
CA ARG A 45 -8.33 15.78 3.39
C ARG A 45 -7.96 14.31 3.26
N HIS A 46 -7.77 13.82 2.04
CA HIS A 46 -7.26 12.47 1.78
C HIS A 46 -6.53 12.37 0.44
N VAL A 47 -5.67 11.36 0.33
CA VAL A 47 -5.06 10.94 -0.94
C VAL A 47 -5.86 9.77 -1.52
N PRO A 48 -6.44 9.89 -2.72
CA PRO A 48 -7.14 8.79 -3.36
C PRO A 48 -6.17 7.69 -3.82
N GLN A 49 -6.65 6.45 -3.83
CA GLN A 49 -5.97 5.32 -4.44
C GLN A 49 -6.71 4.91 -5.73
N ARG A 50 -6.04 4.62 -6.85
CA ARG A 50 -4.58 4.53 -7.09
C ARG A 50 -3.85 5.87 -6.88
N CYS A 51 -2.79 5.85 -6.06
CA CYS A 51 -1.99 7.01 -5.72
C CYS A 51 -1.33 7.60 -6.98
N ALA A 52 -1.44 8.92 -7.16
CA ALA A 52 -0.85 9.61 -8.29
C ALA A 52 0.70 9.54 -8.30
N ALA A 53 1.31 9.39 -7.12
CA ALA A 53 2.76 9.24 -6.97
C ALA A 53 3.27 7.80 -7.21
N LEU A 54 2.42 6.85 -7.63
CA LEU A 54 2.83 5.48 -7.90
C LEU A 54 3.29 5.32 -9.35
N SER A 55 4.57 4.96 -9.57
CA SER A 55 5.10 4.54 -10.87
C SER A 55 5.50 3.07 -10.82
N GLY A 56 4.77 2.23 -11.57
CA GLY A 56 4.87 0.78 -11.42
C GLY A 56 4.46 0.34 -10.01
N THR A 57 5.43 -0.14 -9.22
CA THR A 57 5.28 -0.46 -7.78
C THR A 57 6.00 0.55 -6.87
N VAL A 58 6.72 1.51 -7.46
CA VAL A 58 7.61 2.43 -6.75
C VAL A 58 6.91 3.76 -6.47
N CYS A 59 6.77 4.08 -5.19
CA CYS A 59 6.32 5.38 -4.73
C CYS A 59 7.39 6.45 -5.00
N GLN A 60 7.05 7.47 -5.79
CA GLN A 60 7.96 8.56 -6.17
C GLN A 60 8.20 9.57 -5.04
N VAL A 61 7.35 9.57 -4.02
CA VAL A 61 7.46 10.45 -2.84
C VAL A 61 7.72 9.67 -1.55
N TYR A 62 8.44 8.53 -1.63
CA TYR A 62 8.58 7.59 -0.50
C TYR A 62 9.08 8.25 0.80
N SER A 63 10.02 9.21 0.70
CA SER A 63 10.58 9.98 1.81
C SER A 63 9.66 11.09 2.33
N GLN A 64 8.65 11.49 1.54
CA GLN A 64 7.66 12.53 1.83
C GLN A 64 6.23 11.95 2.00
N ARG A 65 6.12 10.62 2.18
CA ARG A 65 4.82 9.94 2.34
C ARG A 65 3.98 10.57 3.44
N PRO A 66 2.64 10.59 3.27
CA PRO A 66 1.71 10.89 4.36
C PRO A 66 2.00 10.06 5.62
N LEU A 67 1.70 10.60 6.78
CA LEU A 67 1.86 9.96 8.09
C LEU A 67 1.09 8.64 8.14
N ALA A 68 -0.13 8.60 7.61
CA ALA A 68 -0.90 7.36 7.49
C ALA A 68 -0.20 6.31 6.62
N CYS A 69 0.41 6.70 5.48
CA CYS A 69 1.23 5.79 4.67
C CYS A 69 2.49 5.28 5.39
N ARG A 70 3.08 6.09 6.29
CA ARG A 70 4.27 5.69 7.07
C ARG A 70 3.92 4.75 8.22
N ARG A 71 2.76 4.96 8.86
CA ARG A 71 2.29 4.19 10.02
C ARG A 71 1.61 2.88 9.64
N TYR A 72 1.11 2.77 8.41
CA TYR A 72 0.41 1.58 7.98
C TYR A 72 1.36 0.38 7.85
N GLU A 73 1.08 -0.68 8.59
CA GLU A 73 1.73 -1.98 8.48
C GLU A 73 0.69 -3.00 8.01
N CYS A 74 0.86 -3.56 6.80
CA CYS A 74 0.07 -4.74 6.40
C CYS A 74 0.61 -5.99 7.13
N LEU A 75 -0.16 -7.08 7.12
CA LEU A 75 0.25 -8.31 7.82
C LEU A 75 1.65 -8.79 7.39
N LEU A 76 1.95 -8.81 6.09
CA LEU A 76 3.28 -9.16 5.57
C LEU A 76 4.39 -8.23 6.05
N PHE A 77 4.12 -6.92 6.17
CA PHE A 77 5.08 -5.97 6.72
C PHE A 77 5.36 -6.28 8.19
N GLY A 78 4.30 -6.54 8.97
CA GLY A 78 4.40 -6.93 10.38
C GLY A 78 5.23 -8.20 10.56
N ALA A 79 4.95 -9.23 9.76
CA ALA A 79 5.68 -10.51 9.79
C ALA A 79 7.17 -10.35 9.43
N LEU A 80 7.50 -9.51 8.43
CA LEU A 80 8.90 -9.21 8.11
C LEU A 80 9.56 -8.40 9.24
N ARG A 81 8.83 -7.46 9.86
CA ARG A 81 9.35 -6.64 10.97
C ARG A 81 9.62 -7.46 12.22
N SER A 82 8.78 -8.45 12.52
CA SER A 82 8.95 -9.37 13.66
C SER A 82 9.98 -10.48 13.41
N GLY A 83 10.37 -10.70 12.14
CA GLY A 83 11.27 -11.78 11.76
C GLY A 83 10.59 -13.14 11.58
N GLU A 84 9.26 -13.17 11.50
CA GLU A 84 8.49 -14.38 11.18
C GLU A 84 8.72 -14.86 9.74
N VAL A 85 9.08 -13.93 8.85
CA VAL A 85 9.50 -14.24 7.47
C VAL A 85 10.75 -13.44 7.11
N SER A 86 11.59 -14.01 6.25
CA SER A 86 12.69 -13.33 5.59
C SER A 86 12.19 -12.37 4.51
N LEU A 87 13.09 -11.48 4.05
CA LEU A 87 12.77 -10.58 2.93
C LEU A 87 12.45 -11.35 1.65
N ASP A 88 13.17 -12.44 1.36
CA ASP A 88 12.97 -13.23 0.14
C ASP A 88 11.60 -13.94 0.16
N GLU A 89 11.21 -14.50 1.29
CA GLU A 89 9.88 -15.08 1.48
C GLU A 89 8.77 -14.03 1.32
N ALA A 90 8.97 -12.83 1.91
CA ALA A 90 8.02 -11.73 1.74
C ALA A 90 7.91 -11.28 0.27
N LEU A 91 9.02 -11.21 -0.46
CA LEU A 91 9.02 -10.86 -1.89
C LEU A 91 8.37 -11.95 -2.76
N ALA A 92 8.47 -13.22 -2.38
CA ALA A 92 7.74 -14.31 -3.03
C ALA A 92 6.21 -14.15 -2.86
N VAL A 93 5.76 -13.79 -1.66
CA VAL A 93 4.34 -13.49 -1.37
C VAL A 93 3.85 -12.31 -2.23
N VAL A 94 4.64 -11.23 -2.33
CA VAL A 94 4.33 -10.08 -3.18
C VAL A 94 4.21 -10.50 -4.65
N THR A 95 5.17 -11.25 -5.17
CA THR A 95 5.16 -11.74 -6.55
C THR A 95 3.88 -12.52 -6.83
N LYS A 96 3.53 -13.46 -5.96
CA LYS A 96 2.31 -14.26 -6.12
C LYS A 96 1.05 -13.41 -6.09
N ALA A 97 0.94 -12.44 -5.17
CA ALA A 97 -0.20 -11.53 -5.12
C ALA A 97 -0.37 -10.74 -6.41
N ARG A 98 0.74 -10.22 -6.97
CA ARG A 98 0.75 -9.47 -8.24
C ARG A 98 0.32 -10.35 -9.41
N THR A 99 0.82 -11.58 -9.49
CA THR A 99 0.40 -12.56 -10.50
C THR A 99 -1.10 -12.82 -10.44
N LEU A 100 -1.65 -13.10 -9.25
CA LEU A 100 -3.09 -13.33 -9.08
C LEU A 100 -3.95 -12.14 -9.56
N LEU A 101 -3.46 -10.92 -9.34
CA LEU A 101 -4.13 -9.69 -9.80
C LEU A 101 -4.02 -9.51 -11.32
N GLN A 102 -2.85 -9.77 -11.90
CA GLN A 102 -2.58 -9.59 -13.34
C GLN A 102 -3.28 -10.64 -14.19
N GLU A 103 -3.33 -11.89 -13.73
CA GLU A 103 -3.96 -13.01 -14.44
C GLU A 103 -5.48 -13.05 -14.25
N GLY A 104 -6.05 -12.15 -13.43
CA GLY A 104 -7.48 -12.11 -13.17
C GLY A 104 -7.98 -13.36 -12.46
N ALA A 105 -7.21 -13.89 -11.50
CA ALA A 105 -7.59 -15.08 -10.74
C ALA A 105 -8.99 -14.92 -10.11
N PRO A 106 -9.74 -16.02 -9.90
CA PRO A 106 -11.06 -15.98 -9.32
C PRO A 106 -11.08 -15.17 -8.02
N ALA A 107 -12.11 -14.35 -7.83
CA ALA A 107 -12.20 -13.41 -6.69
C ALA A 107 -11.99 -14.12 -5.35
N ALA A 108 -12.59 -15.30 -5.14
CA ALA A 108 -12.41 -16.07 -3.91
C ALA A 108 -10.94 -16.43 -3.62
N VAL A 109 -10.18 -16.82 -4.65
CA VAL A 109 -8.75 -17.17 -4.52
C VAL A 109 -7.94 -15.91 -4.24
N ARG A 110 -8.13 -14.87 -5.04
CA ARG A 110 -7.42 -13.60 -4.90
C ARG A 110 -7.70 -12.95 -3.55
N ASP A 111 -8.95 -12.82 -3.16
CA ASP A 111 -9.37 -12.11 -1.96
C ASP A 111 -8.99 -12.90 -0.71
N GLY A 112 -9.05 -14.24 -0.75
CA GLY A 112 -8.51 -15.10 0.31
C GLY A 112 -7.01 -14.90 0.51
N TYR A 113 -6.24 -14.90 -0.58
CA TYR A 113 -4.79 -14.69 -0.54
C TYR A 113 -4.42 -13.29 0.00
N LEU A 114 -5.11 -12.25 -0.48
CA LEU A 114 -4.89 -10.87 -0.02
C LEU A 114 -5.29 -10.66 1.43
N SER A 115 -6.38 -11.29 1.89
CA SER A 115 -6.84 -11.22 3.28
C SER A 115 -5.82 -11.87 4.21
N PHE A 116 -5.33 -13.06 3.85
CA PHE A 116 -4.38 -13.81 4.67
C PHE A 116 -3.01 -13.12 4.79
N HIS A 117 -2.41 -12.73 3.66
CA HIS A 117 -1.04 -12.20 3.66
C HIS A 117 -0.95 -10.70 3.91
N PHE A 118 -1.96 -9.92 3.54
CA PHE A 118 -1.89 -8.45 3.61
C PHE A 118 -2.91 -7.85 4.57
N GLY A 119 -3.84 -8.66 5.10
CA GLY A 119 -4.90 -8.16 5.98
C GLY A 119 -5.95 -7.33 5.25
N ARG A 120 -6.13 -7.56 3.94
CA ARG A 120 -7.21 -6.92 3.17
C ARG A 120 -8.55 -7.27 3.83
N ARG A 121 -9.37 -6.25 4.08
CA ARG A 121 -10.76 -6.44 4.49
C ARG A 121 -11.64 -6.20 3.26
N PRO A 122 -12.52 -7.15 2.89
CA PRO A 122 -13.48 -6.97 1.79
C PRO A 122 -14.35 -5.73 1.96
#